data_AF-A0A841DIV2-F1
#
_entry.id   AF-A0A841DIV2-F1
#
_cell.length_a   1.000
_cell.length_b   1.000
_cell.length_c   1.000
_cell.angle_alpha   90.00
_cell.angle_beta   90.00
_cell.angle_gamma   90.00
#
_symmetry.space_group_name_H-M   'P 1'
#
loop_
_entity.id
_entity.type
_entity.pdbx_description
1 polymer ?
#
loop_
_entity_poly.entity_id
_entity_poly.type
_entity_poly.pdbx_seq_one_letter_code
_entity_poly.pdbx_strand_id
1 'polypeptide(L)'
;MPSELQRVAAELLACLNEAPRAIGYLHDRGRQCREAAGWIGSQSNNPSARMAAMQLDDAARRCEEAAHFLTLAEARAKQWVEQMVSGIRTAEPGGGSTCERPLGPGPRERRQEDSDDKREADKPDKTAGVDDDASLEDEGPDIEDEEAWRLFAKLPVRLDQPGHREKTRGLWRNEDGMEDEWVSGFDEWRDKADRFAVAEKIGNAPHLLQITSHVEIKFAMFMRERGLRRATLVVNKRPCPGEAGCDEMLKDFLPKGAKLTIFGPNNFKETYPKPTKPEGTESA
;
A
#
# COMPACT_ATOMS: atom_id res chain seq x y z
N MET A 1 -20.83 -25.32 18.76
CA MET A 1 -19.61 -24.80 19.42
C MET A 1 -18.42 -25.43 18.71
N PRO A 2 -17.55 -24.65 18.05
CA PRO A 2 -16.34 -25.20 17.44
C PRO A 2 -15.46 -25.83 18.53
N SER A 3 -14.83 -26.95 18.20
CA SER A 3 -13.84 -27.57 19.08
C SER A 3 -12.64 -26.63 19.28
N GLU A 4 -11.90 -26.77 20.39
CA GLU A 4 -10.67 -26.00 20.63
C GLU A 4 -9.69 -26.13 19.47
N LEU A 5 -9.62 -27.32 18.87
CA LEU A 5 -8.78 -27.62 17.72
C LEU A 5 -9.17 -26.81 16.48
N GLN A 6 -10.47 -26.65 16.23
CA GLN A 6 -10.98 -25.78 15.16
C GLN A 6 -10.69 -24.30 15.41
N ARG A 7 -10.67 -23.86 16.68
CA ARG A 7 -10.31 -22.48 17.04
C ARG A 7 -8.82 -22.20 16.77
N VAL A 8 -7.94 -23.10 17.21
CA VAL A 8 -6.49 -22.98 16.94
C VAL A 8 -6.19 -23.02 15.44
N ALA A 9 -6.87 -23.89 14.69
CA ALA A 9 -6.75 -23.93 13.23
C ALA A 9 -7.20 -22.62 12.57
N ALA A 10 -8.29 -22.02 13.04
CA ALA A 10 -8.77 -20.74 12.53
C ALA A 10 -7.81 -19.57 12.83
N GLU A 11 -7.25 -19.50 14.04
CA GLU A 11 -6.23 -18.50 14.39
C GLU A 11 -4.96 -18.65 13.56
N LEU A 12 -4.51 -19.89 13.34
CA LEU A 12 -3.37 -20.17 12.47
C LEU A 12 -3.64 -19.73 11.03
N LEU A 13 -4.82 -20.06 10.46
CA LEU A 13 -5.20 -19.62 9.12
C LEU A 13 -5.28 -18.09 9.01
N ALA A 14 -5.79 -17.40 10.03
CA ALA A 14 -5.82 -15.95 10.06
C ALA A 14 -4.41 -15.36 9.99
N CYS A 15 -3.47 -15.88 10.78
CA CYS A 15 -2.06 -15.48 10.73
C CYS A 15 -1.42 -15.76 9.36
N LEU A 16 -1.72 -16.91 8.75
CA LEU A 16 -1.20 -17.26 7.42
C LEU A 16 -1.77 -16.37 6.31
N ASN A 17 -3.02 -15.93 6.40
CA ASN A 17 -3.62 -15.02 5.43
C ASN A 17 -2.96 -13.63 5.43
N GLU A 18 -2.27 -13.25 6.50
CA GLU A 18 -1.46 -12.03 6.56
C GLU A 18 -0.06 -12.22 5.94
N ALA A 19 0.41 -13.46 5.76
CA ALA A 19 1.75 -13.76 5.28
C ALA A 19 2.06 -13.16 3.89
N PRO A 20 1.17 -13.18 2.88
CA PRO A 20 1.45 -12.56 1.59
C PRO A 20 1.75 -11.05 1.68
N ARG A 21 1.04 -10.34 2.58
CA ARG A 21 1.30 -8.92 2.84
C ARG A 21 2.68 -8.72 3.47
N ALA A 22 3.04 -9.56 4.45
CA ALA A 22 4.35 -9.51 5.09
C ALA A 22 5.49 -9.84 4.10
N ILE A 23 5.29 -10.83 3.22
CA ILE A 23 6.23 -11.21 2.16
C ILE A 23 6.46 -10.04 1.20
N GLY A 24 5.38 -9.39 0.73
CA GLY A 24 5.49 -8.20 -0.13
C GLY A 24 6.30 -7.08 0.53
N TYR A 25 5.99 -6.78 1.80
CA TYR A 25 6.74 -5.78 2.57
C TYR A 25 8.24 -6.10 2.70
N LEU A 26 8.57 -7.37 2.96
CA LEU A 26 9.96 -7.82 3.10
C LEU A 26 10.73 -7.71 1.77
N HIS A 27 10.11 -8.10 0.65
CA HIS A 27 10.73 -7.94 -0.66
C HIS A 27 10.98 -6.46 -1.01
N ASP A 28 10.02 -5.59 -0.73
CA ASP A 28 10.18 -4.15 -0.98
C ASP A 28 11.29 -3.54 -0.12
N ARG A 29 11.38 -3.93 1.15
CA ARG A 29 12.49 -3.50 2.00
C ARG A 29 13.83 -4.07 1.57
N GLY A 30 13.89 -5.33 1.17
CA GLY A 30 15.10 -5.93 0.61
C GLY A 30 15.61 -5.16 -0.61
N ARG A 31 14.71 -4.83 -1.55
CA ARG A 31 15.03 -4.02 -2.73
C ARG A 31 15.62 -2.66 -2.36
N GLN A 32 14.96 -1.91 -1.48
CA GLN A 32 15.39 -0.58 -1.08
C GLN A 32 16.75 -0.59 -0.36
N CYS A 33 17.01 -1.61 0.46
CA CYS A 33 18.32 -1.80 1.09
C CYS A 33 19.43 -2.00 0.05
N ARG A 34 19.20 -2.82 -0.99
CA ARG A 34 20.17 -3.02 -2.09
C ARG A 34 20.41 -1.76 -2.91
N GLU A 35 19.35 -1.02 -3.21
CA GLU A 35 19.45 0.25 -3.94
C GLU A 35 20.29 1.27 -3.15
N ALA A 36 20.04 1.39 -1.84
CA ALA A 36 20.82 2.26 -0.96
C ALA A 36 22.28 1.79 -0.85
N ALA A 37 22.54 0.49 -0.74
CA ALA A 37 23.88 -0.07 -0.70
C ALA A 37 24.65 0.22 -2.00
N GLY A 38 24.02 0.02 -3.16
CA GLY A 38 24.60 0.33 -4.47
C GLY A 38 24.92 1.81 -4.64
N TRP A 39 24.00 2.69 -4.19
CA TRP A 39 24.22 4.13 -4.25
C TRP A 39 25.42 4.54 -3.38
N ILE A 40 25.46 4.11 -2.11
CA ILE A 40 26.55 4.43 -1.18
C ILE A 40 27.89 3.88 -1.70
N GLY A 41 27.89 2.65 -2.19
CA GLY A 41 29.08 2.00 -2.75
C GLY A 41 29.60 2.67 -4.02
N SER A 42 28.73 3.30 -4.81
CA SER A 42 29.11 4.01 -6.04
C SER A 42 29.60 5.45 -5.82
N GLN A 43 29.14 6.13 -4.76
CA GLN A 43 29.42 7.55 -4.53
C GLN A 43 30.57 7.83 -3.56
N SER A 44 30.95 6.87 -2.71
CA SER A 44 31.90 7.16 -1.62
C SER A 44 32.97 6.08 -1.46
N ASN A 45 34.23 6.52 -1.45
CA ASN A 45 35.39 5.68 -1.13
C ASN A 45 35.70 5.64 0.38
N ASN A 46 34.86 6.23 1.23
CA ASN A 46 35.07 6.24 2.67
C ASN A 46 34.86 4.84 3.28
N PRO A 47 35.79 4.33 4.13
CA PRO A 47 35.61 3.05 4.83
C PRO A 47 34.28 2.92 5.59
N SER A 48 33.79 3.99 6.21
CA SER A 48 32.50 3.96 6.94
C SER A 48 31.31 3.77 5.99
N ALA A 49 31.36 4.40 4.82
CA ALA A 49 30.34 4.25 3.79
C ALA A 49 30.31 2.81 3.23
N ARG A 50 31.48 2.20 3.02
CA ARG A 50 31.58 0.80 2.59
C ARG A 50 30.99 -0.16 3.63
N MET A 51 31.27 0.07 4.92
CA MET A 51 30.67 -0.71 6.00
C MET A 51 29.15 -0.55 6.07
N ALA A 52 28.63 0.67 5.89
CA ALA A 52 27.19 0.91 5.84
C ALA A 52 26.52 0.21 4.64
N ALA A 53 27.14 0.25 3.46
CA ALA A 53 26.66 -0.47 2.28
C ALA A 53 26.60 -1.99 2.52
N MET A 54 27.65 -2.57 3.12
CA MET A 54 27.66 -4.00 3.48
C MET A 54 26.55 -4.37 4.48
N GLN A 55 26.28 -3.52 5.47
CA GLN A 55 25.19 -3.76 6.42
C GLN A 55 23.81 -3.70 5.76
N LEU A 56 23.62 -2.79 4.81
CA LEU A 56 22.38 -2.71 4.03
C LEU A 56 22.19 -3.94 3.14
N ASP A 57 23.26 -4.43 2.49
CA ASP A 57 23.20 -5.68 1.72
C ASP A 57 22.89 -6.90 2.60
N ASP A 58 23.47 -6.98 3.81
CA ASP A 58 23.12 -8.04 4.75
C ASP A 58 21.66 -7.95 5.19
N ALA A 59 21.17 -6.75 5.51
CA ALA A 59 19.77 -6.52 5.85
C ALA A 59 18.82 -6.94 4.71
N ALA A 60 19.19 -6.65 3.45
CA ALA A 60 18.42 -7.08 2.29
C ALA A 60 18.30 -8.60 2.20
N ARG A 61 19.43 -9.30 2.37
CA ARG A 61 19.47 -10.76 2.39
C ARG A 61 18.61 -11.34 3.52
N ARG A 62 18.63 -10.74 4.71
CA ARG A 62 17.77 -11.17 5.82
C ARG A 62 16.28 -11.00 5.51
N CYS A 63 15.90 -9.93 4.81
CA CYS A 63 14.52 -9.74 4.39
C CYS A 63 14.08 -10.83 3.40
N GLU A 64 14.94 -11.18 2.44
CA GLU A 64 14.68 -12.26 1.48
C GLU A 64 14.62 -13.65 2.14
N GLU A 65 15.53 -13.94 3.08
CA GLU A 65 15.50 -15.16 3.90
C GLU A 65 14.17 -15.26 4.67
N ALA A 66 13.75 -14.17 5.33
CA ALA A 66 12.49 -14.13 6.07
C ALA A 66 11.26 -14.33 5.16
N ALA A 67 11.24 -13.69 3.98
CA ALA A 67 10.17 -13.85 3.00
C ALA A 67 10.08 -15.31 2.50
N HIS A 68 11.24 -15.93 2.25
CA HIS A 68 11.31 -17.34 1.86
C HIS A 68 10.74 -18.26 2.95
N PHE A 69 11.12 -18.06 4.22
CA PHE A 69 10.59 -18.86 5.33
C PHE A 69 9.08 -18.69 5.52
N LEU A 70 8.55 -17.47 5.36
CA LEU A 70 7.11 -17.22 5.42
C LEU A 70 6.36 -17.95 4.30
N THR A 71 6.92 -17.96 3.08
CA THR A 71 6.35 -18.70 1.95
C THR A 71 6.27 -20.21 2.24
N LEU A 72 7.32 -20.77 2.85
CA LEU A 72 7.34 -22.19 3.24
C LEU A 72 6.37 -22.49 4.39
N ALA A 73 6.22 -21.55 5.33
CA ALA A 73 5.31 -21.69 6.47
C ALA A 73 3.85 -21.77 6.03
N GLU A 74 3.45 -20.94 5.06
CA GLU A 74 2.08 -20.95 4.52
C GLU A 74 1.71 -22.32 3.93
N ALA A 75 2.58 -22.88 3.08
CA ALA A 75 2.36 -24.19 2.46
C ALA A 75 2.25 -25.31 3.50
N ARG A 76 3.17 -25.34 4.47
CA ARG A 76 3.20 -26.39 5.52
C ARG A 76 2.01 -26.30 6.47
N ALA A 77 1.65 -25.08 6.87
CA ALA A 77 0.62 -24.88 7.87
C ALA A 77 -0.80 -25.08 7.29
N LYS A 78 -1.05 -24.74 6.02
CA LYS A 78 -2.30 -25.09 5.32
C LYS A 78 -2.50 -26.61 5.25
N GLN A 79 -1.46 -27.35 4.84
CA GLN A 79 -1.48 -28.80 4.81
C GLN A 79 -1.74 -29.41 6.20
N TRP A 80 -1.11 -28.86 7.24
CA TRP A 80 -1.31 -29.31 8.62
C TRP A 80 -2.74 -29.03 9.13
N VAL A 81 -3.30 -27.85 8.84
CA VAL A 81 -4.70 -27.52 9.19
C VAL A 81 -5.69 -28.45 8.49
N GLU A 82 -5.50 -28.73 7.20
CA GLU A 82 -6.34 -29.67 6.45
C GLU A 82 -6.31 -31.08 7.06
N GLN A 83 -5.14 -31.58 7.46
CA GLN A 83 -5.00 -32.88 8.12
C GLN A 83 -5.73 -32.93 9.48
N MET A 84 -5.63 -31.87 10.27
CA MET A 84 -6.26 -31.80 11.60
C MET A 84 -7.78 -31.63 11.53
N VAL A 85 -8.29 -30.86 10.57
CA VAL A 85 -9.73 -30.61 10.40
C VAL A 85 -10.44 -31.77 9.69
N SER A 86 -9.77 -32.46 8.76
CA SER A 86 -10.32 -33.65 8.07
C SER A 86 -10.32 -34.92 8.92
N GLY A 87 -9.64 -34.91 10.08
CA GLY A 87 -9.58 -36.04 11.01
C GLY A 87 -8.68 -37.19 10.57
N ILE A 88 -7.86 -37.01 9.52
CA ILE A 88 -6.89 -38.02 9.08
C ILE A 88 -5.64 -37.91 9.94
N ARG A 89 -5.53 -38.79 10.95
CA ARG A 89 -4.28 -38.99 11.71
C ARG A 89 -3.28 -39.73 10.82
N THR A 90 -2.38 -39.01 10.15
CA THR A 90 -1.17 -39.66 9.61
C THR A 90 -0.23 -39.97 10.77
N ALA A 91 0.14 -41.25 10.89
CA ALA A 91 1.16 -41.71 11.81
C ALA A 91 2.49 -40.97 11.56
N GLU A 92 3.27 -40.79 12.63
CA GLU A 92 4.58 -40.15 12.67
C GLU A 92 5.50 -40.61 11.52
N PRO A 93 6.43 -39.77 11.04
CA PRO A 93 7.41 -40.18 10.05
C PRO A 93 8.42 -41.12 10.72
N GLY A 94 8.13 -42.42 10.66
CA GLY A 94 9.07 -43.47 11.05
C GLY A 94 10.33 -43.38 10.19
N GLY A 95 11.45 -43.08 10.83
CA GLY A 95 12.77 -43.26 10.25
C GLY A 95 12.94 -44.71 9.79
N GLY A 96 13.22 -44.88 8.52
CA GLY A 96 13.40 -46.18 7.89
C GLY A 96 14.30 -46.04 6.68
N SER A 97 15.60 -46.01 6.95
CA SER A 97 16.66 -46.15 5.96
C SER A 97 16.56 -47.51 5.28
N THR A 98 16.37 -47.54 3.97
CA THR A 98 16.99 -48.54 3.07
C THR A 98 17.10 -47.98 1.66
N CYS A 99 18.31 -48.00 1.14
CA CYS A 99 18.69 -47.73 -0.23
C CYS A 99 18.03 -48.70 -1.21
N GLU A 100 17.69 -48.23 -2.41
CA GLU A 100 18.08 -48.88 -3.68
C GLU A 100 17.84 -47.94 -4.89
N ARG A 101 18.84 -47.88 -5.77
CA ARG A 101 18.86 -47.33 -7.14
C ARG A 101 19.72 -48.32 -7.95
N PRO A 102 19.82 -48.24 -9.29
CA PRO A 102 18.89 -47.78 -10.34
C PRO A 102 18.90 -48.70 -11.59
N LEU A 103 17.85 -48.72 -12.44
CA LEU A 103 17.99 -49.25 -13.81
C LEU A 103 17.10 -48.53 -14.84
N GLY A 104 17.77 -47.78 -15.74
CA GLY A 104 17.66 -47.93 -17.20
C GLY A 104 16.53 -47.23 -17.99
N PRO A 105 16.72 -46.97 -19.31
CA PRO A 105 16.23 -45.75 -19.97
C PRO A 105 15.29 -45.95 -21.19
N GLY A 106 14.54 -44.88 -21.52
CA GLY A 106 13.96 -44.56 -22.85
C GLY A 106 12.61 -45.23 -23.21
N PRO A 107 11.86 -44.74 -24.24
CA PRO A 107 12.28 -43.86 -25.33
C PRO A 107 11.39 -42.63 -25.63
N ARG A 108 11.94 -41.74 -26.47
CA ARG A 108 11.28 -40.67 -27.24
C ARG A 108 10.43 -41.25 -28.38
N GLU A 109 9.32 -40.58 -28.72
CA GLU A 109 8.70 -40.41 -30.05
C GLU A 109 7.40 -39.60 -29.85
N ARG A 110 6.84 -38.81 -30.77
CA ARG A 110 7.20 -38.23 -32.05
C ARG A 110 6.15 -37.13 -32.30
N ARG A 111 6.56 -36.12 -33.05
CA ARG A 111 5.84 -34.97 -33.61
C ARG A 111 4.51 -35.33 -34.30
N GLN A 112 3.51 -34.45 -34.20
CA GLN A 112 2.57 -34.20 -35.30
C GLN A 112 2.11 -32.74 -35.29
N GLU A 113 2.57 -32.02 -36.31
CA GLU A 113 2.02 -30.76 -36.81
C GLU A 113 0.97 -31.11 -37.86
N ASP A 114 -0.14 -30.38 -37.85
CA ASP A 114 -1.04 -30.01 -38.95
C ASP A 114 -2.25 -29.36 -38.25
N SER A 115 -2.90 -28.29 -38.71
CA SER A 115 -2.80 -27.48 -39.93
C SER A 115 -3.79 -26.33 -39.74
N ASP A 116 -3.46 -25.18 -40.33
CA ASP A 116 -4.34 -24.09 -40.81
C ASP A 116 -5.80 -24.01 -40.33
N ASP A 117 -6.19 -22.85 -39.76
CA ASP A 117 -7.11 -21.99 -40.50
C ASP A 117 -7.00 -20.50 -40.14
N LYS A 118 -7.17 -19.68 -41.17
CA LYS A 118 -7.12 -18.22 -41.20
C LYS A 118 -8.47 -17.64 -40.76
N ARG A 119 -8.46 -16.40 -40.23
CA ARG A 119 -9.11 -15.18 -40.78
C ARG A 119 -9.37 -14.15 -39.67
N GLU A 120 -8.79 -12.96 -39.88
CA GLU A 120 -9.49 -11.65 -40.02
C GLU A 120 -9.79 -11.03 -38.66
N ALA A 121 -8.96 -10.10 -38.16
CA ALA A 121 -8.83 -8.71 -38.61
C ALA A 121 -10.18 -7.98 -38.61
N ASP A 122 -10.52 -7.36 -37.46
CA ASP A 122 -11.41 -6.21 -37.46
C ASP A 122 -10.79 -5.08 -36.64
N LYS A 123 -10.67 -3.93 -37.31
CA LYS A 123 -10.38 -2.62 -36.72
C LYS A 123 -11.60 -2.17 -35.91
N PRO A 124 -11.44 -1.11 -35.10
CA PRO A 124 -12.43 -0.05 -35.23
C PRO A 124 -11.78 1.29 -35.56
N ASP A 125 -12.39 1.92 -36.56
CA ASP A 125 -12.16 3.28 -36.98
C ASP A 125 -12.93 4.26 -36.09
N LYS A 126 -12.42 5.47 -36.12
CA LYS A 126 -12.76 6.71 -35.45
C LYS A 126 -14.07 7.31 -35.98
N THR A 127 -14.89 7.91 -35.12
CA THR A 127 -15.56 9.24 -35.31
C THR A 127 -16.46 9.56 -34.10
N ALA A 128 -16.25 10.72 -33.47
CA ALA A 128 -17.20 11.85 -33.33
C ALA A 128 -18.55 11.45 -32.70
N GLY A 129 -18.91 11.84 -31.49
CA GLY A 129 -19.01 13.22 -31.00
C GLY A 129 -20.48 13.64 -31.03
N VAL A 130 -21.18 13.49 -29.91
CA VAL A 130 -22.47 14.15 -29.61
C VAL A 130 -22.53 14.38 -28.11
N ASP A 131 -22.60 15.65 -27.74
CA ASP A 131 -22.95 16.16 -26.43
C ASP A 131 -24.32 15.65 -26.01
N ASP A 132 -24.44 15.14 -24.78
CA ASP A 132 -25.68 15.30 -24.02
C ASP A 132 -25.35 15.45 -22.54
N ASP A 133 -25.66 16.66 -22.10
CA ASP A 133 -25.78 17.17 -20.75
C ASP A 133 -26.71 16.28 -19.91
N ALA A 134 -26.14 15.57 -18.93
CA ALA A 134 -26.86 15.00 -17.82
C ALA A 134 -25.99 15.10 -16.58
N SER A 135 -26.18 16.20 -15.88
CA SER A 135 -25.62 16.55 -14.59
C SER A 135 -25.89 15.43 -13.57
N LEU A 136 -24.83 14.78 -13.10
CA LEU A 136 -24.79 14.08 -11.82
C LEU A 136 -23.49 14.50 -11.14
N GLU A 137 -23.54 15.66 -10.49
CA GLU A 137 -22.51 16.14 -9.59
C GLU A 137 -22.49 15.21 -8.37
N ASP A 138 -21.58 14.24 -8.37
CA ASP A 138 -21.30 13.41 -7.19
C ASP A 138 -20.45 14.23 -6.21
N GLU A 139 -21.14 15.14 -5.52
CA GLU A 139 -20.64 15.95 -4.41
C GLU A 139 -20.55 15.04 -3.18
N GLY A 140 -19.40 14.43 -2.93
CA GLY A 140 -19.17 13.69 -1.67
C GLY A 140 -19.56 14.55 -0.45
N PRO A 141 -20.07 13.93 0.64
CA PRO A 141 -20.79 14.65 1.68
C PRO A 141 -19.85 15.63 2.39
N ASP A 142 -20.17 16.92 2.26
CA ASP A 142 -19.59 17.93 3.11
C ASP A 142 -20.36 17.89 4.43
N ILE A 143 -19.73 17.35 5.46
CA ILE A 143 -20.30 17.37 6.81
C ILE A 143 -20.17 18.78 7.39
N GLU A 144 -21.18 19.21 8.14
CA GLU A 144 -21.16 20.49 8.84
C GLU A 144 -19.99 20.57 9.83
N ASP A 145 -19.45 21.77 10.04
CA ASP A 145 -18.30 22.01 10.94
C ASP A 145 -18.51 21.42 12.34
N GLU A 146 -19.71 21.57 12.91
CA GLU A 146 -20.03 21.01 14.23
C GLU A 146 -19.91 19.49 14.24
N GLU A 147 -20.32 18.84 13.15
CA GLU A 147 -20.25 17.39 13.00
C GLU A 147 -18.80 16.93 12.79
N ALA A 148 -18.03 17.65 11.98
CA ALA A 148 -16.60 17.40 11.82
C ALA A 148 -15.86 17.48 13.17
N TRP A 149 -16.16 18.48 14.01
CA TRP A 149 -15.58 18.57 15.35
C TRP A 149 -16.07 17.45 16.29
N ARG A 150 -17.32 16.98 16.16
CA ARG A 150 -17.81 15.79 16.88
C ARG A 150 -17.07 14.52 16.47
N LEU A 151 -16.79 14.34 15.18
CA LEU A 151 -15.96 13.23 14.69
C LEU A 151 -14.52 13.34 15.18
N PHE A 152 -13.93 14.53 15.13
CA PHE A 152 -12.58 14.78 15.63
C PHE A 152 -12.45 14.41 17.12
N ALA A 153 -13.46 14.72 17.94
CA ALA A 153 -13.47 14.37 19.36
C ALA A 153 -13.45 12.85 19.65
N LYS A 154 -13.76 12.00 18.67
CA LYS A 154 -13.65 10.53 18.77
C LYS A 154 -12.22 10.02 18.57
N LEU A 155 -11.36 10.81 17.92
CA LEU A 155 -10.00 10.39 17.63
C LEU A 155 -9.15 10.37 18.92
N PRO A 156 -8.24 9.38 19.06
CA PRO A 156 -7.35 9.36 20.20
C PRO A 156 -6.38 10.55 20.17
N VAL A 157 -6.14 11.12 21.35
CA VAL A 157 -5.11 12.15 21.53
C VAL A 157 -3.76 11.53 21.23
N ARG A 158 -3.06 12.12 20.27
CA ARG A 158 -1.72 11.70 19.89
C ARG A 158 -0.70 12.23 20.88
N LEU A 159 0.06 11.34 21.50
CA LEU A 159 1.20 11.68 22.35
C LEU A 159 2.49 11.57 21.53
N ASP A 160 3.08 12.70 21.17
CA ASP A 160 4.41 12.71 20.54
C ASP A 160 5.48 12.50 21.63
N GLN A 161 5.78 11.23 21.93
CA GLN A 161 6.85 10.85 22.86
C GLN A 161 8.17 10.61 22.12
N PRO A 162 9.32 11.00 22.70
CA PRO A 162 10.63 10.67 22.14
C PRO A 162 10.80 9.15 21.98
N GLY A 163 11.15 8.69 20.78
CA GLY A 163 11.36 7.27 20.48
C GLY A 163 10.10 6.47 20.12
N HIS A 164 8.90 7.01 20.34
CA HIS A 164 7.64 6.37 19.94
C HIS A 164 6.76 7.36 19.17
N ARG A 165 6.71 7.21 17.84
CA ARG A 165 5.81 8.00 16.99
C ARG A 165 4.50 7.26 16.83
N GLU A 166 3.50 7.68 17.59
CA GLU A 166 2.13 7.22 17.39
C GLU A 166 1.67 7.50 15.95
N LYS A 167 0.83 6.61 15.43
CA LYS A 167 0.27 6.74 14.08
C LYS A 167 -0.72 7.90 14.04
N THR A 168 -0.73 8.61 12.92
CA THR A 168 -1.82 9.54 12.63
C THR A 168 -3.04 8.71 12.34
N ARG A 169 -4.17 9.07 12.95
CA ARG A 169 -5.48 8.49 12.65
C ARG A 169 -6.40 9.58 12.13
N GLY A 170 -7.31 9.20 11.25
CA GLY A 170 -8.37 10.05 10.77
C GLY A 170 -9.69 9.30 10.64
N LEU A 171 -10.76 10.06 10.56
CA LEU A 171 -12.10 9.56 10.26
C LEU A 171 -12.64 10.34 9.07
N TRP A 172 -13.33 9.62 8.20
CA TRP A 172 -14.15 10.19 7.14
C TRP A 172 -15.54 9.58 7.24
N ARG A 173 -16.57 10.37 6.97
CA ARG A 173 -17.94 9.88 6.90
C ARG A 173 -18.37 9.81 5.45
N ASN A 174 -18.81 8.65 5.01
CA ASN A 174 -19.26 8.44 3.64
C ASN A 174 -20.75 8.83 3.46
N GLU A 175 -21.25 8.69 2.24
CA GLU A 175 -22.63 9.06 1.86
C GLU A 175 -23.69 8.29 2.64
N ASP A 176 -23.39 7.05 3.02
CA ASP A 176 -24.27 6.21 3.85
C ASP A 176 -24.26 6.62 5.34
N GLY A 177 -23.47 7.63 5.70
CA GLY A 177 -23.27 8.07 7.08
C GLY A 177 -22.35 7.14 7.89
N MET A 178 -21.74 6.14 7.27
CA MET A 178 -20.77 5.25 7.93
C MET A 178 -19.42 5.95 8.11
N GLU A 179 -18.76 5.65 9.22
CA GLU A 179 -17.45 6.21 9.58
C GLU A 179 -16.34 5.25 9.19
N ASP A 180 -15.48 5.69 8.27
CA ASP A 180 -14.31 4.95 7.82
C ASP A 180 -13.05 5.46 8.53
N GLU A 181 -12.31 4.52 9.14
CA GLU A 181 -11.05 4.82 9.82
C GLU A 181 -9.86 4.84 8.85
N TRP A 182 -9.02 5.87 9.00
CA TRP A 182 -7.78 6.04 8.24
C TRP A 182 -6.58 6.06 9.18
N VAL A 183 -5.53 5.31 8.88
CA VAL A 183 -4.33 5.22 9.73
C VAL A 183 -3.08 5.43 8.90
N SER A 184 -2.14 6.27 9.34
CA SER A 184 -0.88 6.47 8.60
C SER A 184 0.02 5.22 8.61
N GLY A 185 0.77 5.02 7.53
CA GLY A 185 1.66 3.87 7.38
C GLY A 185 1.55 3.19 6.03
N PHE A 186 1.88 1.89 6.03
CA PHE A 186 2.05 1.06 4.83
C PHE A 186 0.79 0.27 4.54
N ASP A 187 0.13 0.61 3.44
CA ASP A 187 -1.07 -0.04 2.91
C ASP A 187 -1.17 0.21 1.40
N GLU A 188 -2.23 -0.32 0.78
CA GLU A 188 -2.47 -0.17 -0.66
C GLU A 188 -2.57 1.29 -1.12
N TRP A 189 -3.07 2.19 -0.27
CA TRP A 189 -3.23 3.60 -0.61
C TRP A 189 -1.89 4.32 -0.66
N ARG A 190 -0.96 3.96 0.22
CA ARG A 190 0.43 4.40 0.12
C ARG A 190 1.05 3.94 -1.20
N ASP A 191 0.87 2.66 -1.56
CA ASP A 191 1.50 2.12 -2.78
C ASP A 191 0.93 2.78 -4.04
N LYS A 192 -0.38 3.09 -4.05
CA LYS A 192 -1.01 3.91 -5.10
C LYS A 192 -0.42 5.32 -5.14
N ALA A 193 -0.23 5.97 -3.99
CA ALA A 193 0.37 7.29 -3.90
C ALA A 193 1.82 7.30 -4.40
N ASP A 194 2.62 6.29 -4.04
CA ASP A 194 4.01 6.14 -4.51
C ASP A 194 4.06 5.99 -6.05
N ARG A 195 3.20 5.13 -6.63
CA ARG A 195 3.13 4.96 -8.09
C ARG A 195 2.68 6.23 -8.80
N PHE A 196 1.67 6.91 -8.25
CA PHE A 196 1.17 8.16 -8.78
C PHE A 196 2.25 9.25 -8.76
N ALA A 197 2.97 9.39 -7.64
CA ALA A 197 4.05 10.36 -7.52
C ALA A 197 5.15 10.13 -8.57
N VAL A 198 5.54 8.87 -8.81
CA VAL A 198 6.52 8.53 -9.85
C VAL A 198 6.00 8.85 -11.25
N ALA A 199 4.76 8.49 -11.55
CA ALA A 199 4.15 8.71 -12.86
C ALA A 199 4.05 10.20 -13.21
N GLU A 200 3.63 11.02 -12.23
CA GLU A 200 3.45 12.46 -12.39
C GLU A 200 4.73 13.27 -12.09
N LYS A 201 5.84 12.59 -11.77
CA LYS A 201 7.13 13.21 -11.39
C LYS A 201 6.98 14.20 -10.23
N ILE A 202 6.14 13.86 -9.26
CA ILE A 202 5.93 14.64 -8.04
C ILE A 202 7.05 14.31 -7.05
N GLY A 203 7.80 15.33 -6.64
CA GLY A 203 8.97 15.19 -5.77
C GLY A 203 10.25 14.81 -6.52
N ASN A 204 11.34 14.63 -5.75
CA ASN A 204 12.66 14.33 -6.30
C ASN A 204 12.93 12.82 -6.30
N ALA A 205 12.91 12.20 -7.47
CA ALA A 205 13.46 10.85 -7.65
C ALA A 205 14.96 10.82 -7.26
N PRO A 206 15.50 9.73 -6.70
CA PRO A 206 14.93 8.39 -6.55
C PRO A 206 14.24 8.11 -5.20
N HIS A 207 14.06 9.11 -4.33
CA HIS A 207 13.51 8.88 -2.99
C HIS A 207 11.98 8.97 -2.99
N LEU A 208 11.31 7.90 -2.54
CA LEU A 208 9.87 7.93 -2.30
C LEU A 208 9.56 8.99 -1.23
N LEU A 209 8.58 9.83 -1.53
CA LEU A 209 8.09 10.89 -0.64
C LEU A 209 7.54 10.26 0.64
N GLN A 210 8.15 10.53 1.80
CA GLN A 210 7.66 9.97 3.07
C GLN A 210 6.18 10.29 3.35
N ILE A 211 5.70 11.41 2.81
CA ILE A 211 4.33 11.87 2.92
C ILE A 211 3.30 10.95 2.24
N THR A 212 3.70 10.04 1.34
CA THR A 212 2.76 9.08 0.71
C THR A 212 2.17 8.10 1.71
N SER A 213 2.82 7.91 2.86
CA SER A 213 2.30 7.12 3.97
C SER A 213 1.35 7.89 4.90
N HIS A 214 1.24 9.22 4.74
CA HIS A 214 0.40 10.06 5.58
C HIS A 214 -1.08 9.91 5.22
N VAL A 215 -1.97 10.17 6.18
CA VAL A 215 -3.41 9.94 6.02
C VAL A 215 -3.98 10.81 4.89
N GLU A 216 -3.53 12.04 4.79
CA GLU A 216 -3.98 13.07 3.87
C GLU A 216 -3.74 12.68 2.40
N ILE A 217 -2.52 12.22 2.09
CA ILE A 217 -2.11 11.85 0.74
C ILE A 217 -2.82 10.57 0.28
N LYS A 218 -2.94 9.60 1.20
CA LYS A 218 -3.68 8.37 0.94
C LYS A 218 -5.16 8.63 0.70
N PHE A 219 -5.75 9.53 1.48
CA PHE A 219 -7.13 9.94 1.28
C PHE A 219 -7.33 10.66 -0.05
N ALA A 220 -6.38 11.50 -0.49
CA ALA A 220 -6.43 12.10 -1.82
C ALA A 220 -6.41 11.04 -2.95
N MET A 221 -5.65 9.95 -2.79
CA MET A 221 -5.69 8.80 -3.73
C MET A 221 -7.02 8.07 -3.69
N PHE A 222 -7.61 7.92 -2.52
CA PHE A 222 -8.95 7.38 -2.38
C PHE A 222 -9.98 8.24 -3.11
N MET A 223 -9.93 9.56 -2.95
CA MET A 223 -10.79 10.49 -3.70
C MET A 223 -10.61 10.32 -5.21
N ARG A 224 -9.36 10.15 -5.70
CA ARG A 224 -9.11 9.91 -7.13
C ARG A 224 -9.72 8.61 -7.62
N GLU A 225 -9.55 7.53 -6.86
CA GLU A 225 -10.06 6.22 -7.23
C GLU A 225 -11.59 6.18 -7.26
N ARG A 226 -12.23 6.84 -6.29
CA ARG A 226 -13.68 6.85 -6.13
C ARG A 226 -14.38 7.97 -6.89
N GLY A 227 -13.63 8.86 -7.54
CA GLY A 227 -14.20 10.01 -8.25
C GLY A 227 -14.71 11.14 -7.34
N LEU A 228 -14.41 11.10 -6.04
CA LEU A 228 -14.89 12.09 -5.07
C LEU A 228 -14.31 13.48 -5.38
N ARG A 229 -15.20 14.46 -5.54
CA ARG A 229 -14.83 15.86 -5.79
C ARG A 229 -14.80 16.70 -4.53
N ARG A 230 -15.52 16.31 -3.49
CA ARG A 230 -15.54 16.98 -2.19
C ARG A 230 -15.51 15.94 -1.08
N ALA A 231 -14.78 16.24 -0.02
CA ALA A 231 -14.77 15.42 1.18
C ALA A 231 -14.24 16.22 2.36
N THR A 232 -14.70 15.84 3.55
CA THR A 232 -14.19 16.37 4.82
C THR A 232 -13.56 15.24 5.64
N LEU A 233 -12.29 15.41 5.98
CA LEU A 233 -11.46 14.44 6.69
C LEU A 233 -11.03 15.02 8.04
N VAL A 234 -11.29 14.31 9.14
CA VAL A 234 -10.78 14.70 10.46
C VAL A 234 -9.53 13.89 10.78
N VAL A 235 -8.48 14.50 11.30
CA VAL A 235 -7.19 13.85 11.60
C VAL A 235 -6.63 14.29 12.95
N ASN A 236 -6.02 13.37 13.69
CA ASN A 236 -5.44 13.66 15.01
C ASN A 236 -4.04 14.29 14.96
N LYS A 237 -3.55 14.64 13.76
CA LYS A 237 -2.31 15.36 13.53
C LYS A 237 -2.52 16.32 12.38
N ARG A 238 -2.01 17.56 12.51
CA ARG A 238 -2.02 18.50 11.40
C ARG A 238 -1.19 17.96 10.22
N PRO A 239 -1.60 18.27 8.97
CA PRO A 239 -0.76 18.09 7.79
C PRO A 239 0.63 18.64 8.07
N CYS A 240 1.66 17.85 7.77
CA CYS A 240 3.02 18.27 8.08
C CYS A 240 3.40 19.49 7.23
N PRO A 241 3.98 20.53 7.85
CA PRO A 241 4.32 21.77 7.15
C PRO A 241 5.58 21.61 6.29
N GLY A 242 5.89 22.65 5.52
CA GLY A 242 7.09 22.75 4.68
C GLY A 242 6.85 22.34 3.23
N GLU A 243 7.81 22.68 2.36
CA GLU A 243 7.70 22.52 0.89
C GLU A 243 7.53 21.05 0.46
N ALA A 244 8.10 20.11 1.22
CA ALA A 244 7.96 18.67 1.00
C ALA A 244 6.88 18.03 1.91
N GLY A 245 6.07 18.85 2.58
CA GLY A 245 5.04 18.43 3.51
C GLY A 245 3.67 18.25 2.84
N CYS A 246 2.77 17.51 3.49
CA CYS A 246 1.39 17.38 3.04
C CYS A 246 0.71 18.73 2.85
N ASP A 247 1.03 19.72 3.70
CA ASP A 247 0.40 21.05 3.61
C ASP A 247 0.64 21.73 2.25
N GLU A 248 1.78 21.46 1.61
CA GLU A 248 2.12 22.02 0.30
C GLU A 248 1.77 21.05 -0.84
N MET A 249 2.12 19.78 -0.66
CA MET A 249 2.08 18.79 -1.75
C MET A 249 0.70 18.20 -2.00
N LEU A 250 -0.26 18.33 -1.07
CA LEU A 250 -1.58 17.71 -1.20
C LEU A 250 -2.33 18.16 -2.47
N LYS A 251 -2.09 19.38 -2.94
CA LYS A 251 -2.65 19.91 -4.20
C LYS A 251 -2.29 19.07 -5.44
N ASP A 252 -1.12 18.45 -5.44
CA ASP A 252 -0.63 17.64 -6.56
C ASP A 252 -1.26 16.24 -6.56
N PHE A 253 -1.65 15.75 -5.37
CA PHE A 253 -2.28 14.45 -5.17
C PHE A 253 -3.80 14.50 -5.27
N LEU A 254 -4.47 15.62 -5.03
CA LEU A 254 -5.92 15.71 -5.16
C LEU A 254 -6.39 15.55 -6.61
N PRO A 255 -7.58 14.95 -6.87
CA PRO A 255 -8.18 15.00 -8.20
C PRO A 255 -8.31 16.45 -8.69
N LYS A 256 -8.12 16.69 -9.99
CA LYS A 256 -8.19 18.05 -10.56
C LYS A 256 -9.56 18.69 -10.25
N GLY A 257 -9.56 19.86 -9.63
CA GLY A 257 -10.79 20.58 -9.25
C GLY A 257 -11.52 20.04 -8.02
N ALA A 258 -11.00 18.99 -7.37
CA ALA A 258 -11.56 18.49 -6.12
C ALA A 258 -11.13 19.36 -4.93
N LYS A 259 -11.91 19.30 -3.84
CA LYS A 259 -11.65 19.97 -2.57
C LYS A 259 -11.65 18.96 -1.43
N LEU A 260 -10.65 19.05 -0.55
CA LEU A 260 -10.54 18.27 0.68
C LEU A 260 -10.43 19.22 1.86
N THR A 261 -11.41 19.21 2.75
CA THR A 261 -11.36 19.98 3.99
C THR A 261 -10.81 19.08 5.10
N ILE A 262 -9.75 19.54 5.78
CA ILE A 262 -9.08 18.80 6.84
C ILE A 262 -9.28 19.51 8.17
N PHE A 263 -9.85 18.79 9.13
CA PHE A 263 -9.98 19.20 10.52
C PHE A 263 -8.93 18.50 11.38
N GLY A 264 -8.32 19.21 12.32
CA GLY A 264 -7.27 18.65 13.16
C GLY A 264 -7.05 19.40 14.48
N PRO A 265 -6.01 19.00 15.24
CA PRO A 265 -5.77 19.53 16.58
C PRO A 265 -5.48 21.04 16.57
N ASN A 266 -5.76 21.70 17.69
CA ASN A 266 -5.61 23.15 17.89
C ASN A 266 -6.51 23.99 16.97
N ASN A 267 -7.77 23.57 16.81
CA ASN A 267 -8.76 24.22 15.93
C ASN A 267 -8.27 24.35 14.47
N PHE A 268 -7.46 23.40 14.03
CA PHE A 268 -6.98 23.39 12.65
C PHE A 268 -8.14 23.03 11.71
N LYS A 269 -8.42 23.91 10.76
CA LYS A 269 -9.36 23.68 9.66
C LYS A 269 -8.79 24.35 8.42
N GLU A 270 -8.50 23.56 7.39
CA GLU A 270 -8.01 24.07 6.11
C GLU A 270 -8.64 23.28 4.94
N THR A 271 -8.91 23.97 3.83
CA THR A 271 -9.41 23.35 2.61
C THR A 271 -8.32 23.34 1.54
N TYR A 272 -8.10 22.18 0.95
CA TYR A 272 -7.10 21.93 -0.08
C TYR A 272 -7.76 21.64 -1.44
N PRO A 273 -7.14 22.01 -2.57
CA PRO A 273 -5.93 22.81 -2.66
C PRO A 273 -6.16 24.22 -2.07
N LYS A 274 -5.15 24.76 -1.39
CA LYS A 274 -5.24 26.12 -0.85
C LYS A 274 -5.43 27.10 -2.00
N PRO A 275 -6.24 28.15 -1.85
CA PRO A 275 -6.33 29.20 -2.86
C PRO A 275 -4.93 29.79 -3.05
N THR A 276 -4.46 29.81 -4.30
CA THR A 276 -3.21 30.50 -4.64
C THR A 276 -3.37 31.97 -4.25
N LYS A 277 -2.52 32.46 -3.33
CA LYS A 277 -2.44 33.90 -3.10
C LYS A 277 -2.13 34.58 -4.44
N PRO A 278 -2.86 35.62 -4.85
CA PRO A 278 -2.47 36.36 -6.04
C PRO A 278 -1.05 36.88 -5.82
N GLU A 279 -0.14 36.53 -6.73
CA GLU A 279 1.19 37.11 -6.77
C GLU A 279 1.02 38.63 -6.85
N GLY A 280 1.66 39.33 -5.92
CA GLY A 280 1.51 40.77 -5.76
C GLY A 280 1.76 41.48 -7.08
N THR A 281 0.81 42.34 -7.45
CA THR A 281 1.05 43.51 -8.28
C THR A 281 2.35 44.18 -7.84
N GLU A 282 3.36 44.14 -8.72
CA GLU A 282 4.47 45.09 -8.68
C GLU A 282 3.87 46.50 -8.73
N SER A 283 3.96 47.20 -7.59
CA SER A 283 3.74 48.64 -7.55
C SER A 283 4.96 49.32 -8.16
N ALA A 284 4.65 50.28 -9.04
CA ALA A 284 5.51 51.16 -9.81
C ALA A 284 6.68 51.81 -9.05
#